data_AF-A0ABD1NV66-F1
#
_entry.id   AF-A0ABD1NV66-F1
#
_cell.length_a   1.000
_cell.length_b   1.000
_cell.length_c   1.000
_cell.angle_alpha   90.00
_cell.angle_beta   90.00
_cell.angle_gamma   90.00
#
_symmetry.space_group_name_H-M   'P 1'
#
loop_
_entity.id
_entity.type
_entity.pdbx_description
1 polymer ?
#
loop_
_entity_poly.entity_id
_entity_poly.type
_entity_poly.pdbx_seq_one_letter_code
_entity_poly.pdbx_strand_id
1 'polypeptide(L)'
;MGHLMPFLCLAAMLATRNCTVTVVAAQPTVSAVESDQLSSFFATHQNIKCLEFQLLPYNPTTDIHPFFARFIAISNSVHLLHSNSVHLLHPLLSNTSPPLFAFITDFTIANSVCKITIDLSIPTYSSLSEQCL
;
A
#
# COMPACT_ATOMS: atom_id res chain seq x y z
N MET A 1 4.47 -3.00 11.55
CA MET A 1 4.60 -1.71 12.29
C MET A 1 5.66 -0.75 11.72
N GLY A 2 6.93 -1.16 11.59
CA GLY A 2 8.03 -0.26 11.17
C GLY A 2 7.85 0.41 9.81
N HIS A 3 7.17 -0.25 8.88
CA HIS A 3 6.79 0.33 7.58
C HIS A 3 5.47 1.12 7.68
N LEU A 4 4.49 0.62 8.43
CA LEU A 4 3.15 1.21 8.47
C LEU A 4 3.11 2.59 9.12
N MET A 5 3.75 2.76 10.28
CA MET A 5 3.66 4.01 11.05
C MET A 5 4.21 5.24 10.30
N PRO A 6 5.38 5.18 9.64
CA PRO A 6 5.86 6.28 8.82
C PRO A 6 4.84 6.72 7.75
N PHE A 7 4.16 5.78 7.10
CA PHE A 7 3.15 6.09 6.10
C PHE A 7 1.88 6.72 6.70
N LEU A 8 1.43 6.26 7.87
CA LEU A 8 0.28 6.89 8.54
C LEU A 8 0.61 8.30 9.01
N CYS A 9 1.81 8.53 9.56
CA CYS A 9 2.29 9.87 9.91
C CYS A 9 2.35 10.78 8.68
N LEU A 10 2.90 10.29 7.57
CA LEU A 10 2.96 11.03 6.31
C LEU A 10 1.55 11.36 5.77
N ALA A 11 0.63 10.39 5.80
CA ALA A 11 -0.76 10.59 5.39
C ALA A 11 -1.45 11.68 6.21
N ALA A 12 -1.29 11.67 7.54
CA ALA A 12 -1.80 12.72 8.42
C ALA A 12 -1.18 14.10 8.10
N MET A 13 0.14 14.16 7.88
CA MET A 13 0.81 15.42 7.52
C MET A 13 0.37 16.00 6.17
N LEU A 14 0.08 15.15 5.18
CA LEU A 14 -0.45 15.59 3.90
C LEU A 14 -1.89 16.08 4.03
N ALA A 15 -2.69 15.38 4.84
CA ALA A 15 -4.07 15.74 5.10
C ALA A 15 -4.20 17.12 5.79
N THR A 16 -3.28 17.49 6.69
CA THR A 16 -3.26 18.84 7.30
C THR A 16 -2.86 19.95 6.33
N ARG A 17 -2.30 19.61 5.16
CA ARG A 17 -1.93 20.54 4.09
C ARG A 17 -2.99 20.63 2.98
N ASN A 18 -4.24 20.26 3.28
CA ASN A 18 -5.37 20.23 2.36
C ASN A 18 -5.18 19.28 1.16
N CYS A 19 -4.29 18.27 1.27
CA CYS A 19 -4.22 17.21 0.27
C CYS A 19 -5.38 16.22 0.48
N THR A 20 -5.98 15.77 -0.62
CA THR A 20 -6.89 14.61 -0.56
C THR A 20 -6.04 13.34 -0.53
N VAL A 21 -6.04 12.65 0.62
CA VAL A 21 -5.19 11.48 0.84
C VAL A 21 -6.04 10.21 0.81
N THR A 22 -5.57 9.22 0.06
CA THR A 22 -6.10 7.85 0.08
C THR A 22 -4.97 6.91 0.47
N VAL A 23 -5.19 6.09 1.49
CA VAL A 23 -4.25 5.07 1.96
C VAL A 23 -4.70 3.71 1.42
N VAL A 24 -3.83 3.06 0.65
CA VAL A 24 -4.06 1.70 0.15
C VAL A 24 -3.53 0.70 1.18
N ALA A 25 -4.43 0.05 1.90
CA ALA A 25 -4.12 -0.93 2.94
C ALA A 25 -4.28 -2.35 2.42
N ALA A 26 -3.17 -3.10 2.33
CA ALA A 26 -3.22 -4.50 1.95
C ALA A 26 -3.91 -5.34 3.04
N GLN A 27 -4.87 -6.19 2.66
CA GLN A 27 -5.64 -7.06 3.56
C GLN A 27 -5.45 -8.55 3.24
N PRO A 28 -5.51 -9.46 4.23
CA PRO A 28 -5.59 -9.19 5.68
C PRO A 28 -4.24 -8.71 6.26
N THR A 29 -4.18 -7.93 7.34
CA THR A 29 -2.88 -7.52 7.95
C THR A 29 -2.08 -8.72 8.47
N VAL A 30 -0.76 -8.56 8.66
CA VAL A 30 0.10 -9.64 9.20
C VAL A 30 -0.13 -9.82 10.69
N SER A 31 -0.43 -8.72 11.40
CA SER A 31 -0.64 -8.72 12.85
C SER A 31 -1.93 -7.99 13.24
N ALA A 32 -2.49 -8.37 14.38
CA ALA A 32 -3.62 -7.67 15.00
C ALA A 32 -3.27 -6.21 15.31
N VAL A 33 -2.03 -5.96 15.77
CA VAL A 33 -1.52 -4.60 16.03
C VAL A 33 -1.60 -3.72 14.77
N GLU A 34 -1.29 -4.26 13.59
CA GLU A 34 -1.46 -3.53 12.32
C GLU A 34 -2.91 -3.21 12.00
N SER A 35 -3.81 -4.14 12.24
CA SER A 35 -5.25 -3.93 12.05
C SER A 35 -5.78 -2.86 12.99
N ASP A 36 -5.49 -2.97 14.29
CA ASP A 36 -5.98 -2.04 15.32
C ASP A 36 -5.47 -0.62 15.07
N GLN A 37 -4.21 -0.48 14.65
CA GLN A 37 -3.63 0.82 14.31
C GLN A 37 -4.29 1.44 13.08
N LEU A 38 -4.54 0.67 12.02
CA LEU A 38 -5.29 1.16 10.85
C LEU A 38 -6.70 1.60 11.25
N SER A 39 -7.42 0.77 12.00
CA SER A 39 -8.78 1.09 12.46
C SER A 39 -8.82 2.37 13.30
N SER A 40 -7.91 2.51 14.27
CA SER A 40 -7.78 3.71 15.10
C SER A 40 -7.44 4.95 14.29
N PHE A 41 -6.52 4.82 13.32
CA PHE A 41 -6.09 5.92 12.46
C PHE A 41 -7.24 6.49 11.63
N PHE A 42 -8.02 5.64 10.94
CA PHE A 42 -9.14 6.09 10.11
C PHE A 42 -10.33 6.58 10.92
N ALA A 43 -10.54 6.05 12.14
CA ALA A 43 -11.52 6.60 13.06
C ALA A 43 -11.18 8.05 13.46
N THR A 44 -9.89 8.36 13.60
CA THR A 44 -9.39 9.68 13.99
C THR A 44 -9.29 10.65 12.80
N HIS A 45 -9.00 10.15 11.60
CA HIS A 45 -8.76 10.96 10.39
C HIS A 45 -9.82 10.70 9.31
N GLN A 46 -11.07 11.11 9.58
CA GLN A 46 -12.22 10.86 8.70
C GLN A 46 -12.09 11.48 7.29
N ASN A 47 -11.21 12.47 7.12
CA ASN A 47 -10.91 13.09 5.84
C ASN A 47 -9.95 12.27 4.96
N ILE A 48 -9.30 11.24 5.52
CA ILE A 48 -8.40 10.34 4.80
C ILE A 48 -9.20 9.10 4.39
N LYS A 49 -9.20 8.78 3.09
CA LYS A 49 -9.89 7.60 2.58
C LYS A 49 -9.04 6.35 2.81
N CYS A 50 -9.66 5.29 3.33
CA CYS A 50 -9.07 3.95 3.33
C CYS A 50 -9.51 3.22 2.06
N LEU A 51 -8.55 2.60 1.40
CA LEU A 51 -8.79 1.70 0.29
C LEU A 51 -8.20 0.34 0.64
N GLU A 52 -9.06 -0.67 0.70
CA GLU A 52 -8.62 -2.03 1.01
C GLU A 52 -8.16 -2.77 -0.25
N PHE A 53 -6.93 -3.27 -0.22
CA PHE A 53 -6.35 -4.06 -1.29
C PHE A 53 -6.27 -5.53 -0.85
N GLN A 54 -7.24 -6.33 -1.29
CA GLN A 54 -7.31 -7.75 -0.94
C GLN A 54 -6.19 -8.52 -1.64
N LEU A 55 -5.28 -9.09 -0.87
CA LEU A 55 -4.19 -9.89 -1.42
C LEU A 55 -4.69 -11.26 -1.86
N LEU A 56 -4.04 -11.80 -2.90
CA LEU A 56 -4.24 -13.19 -3.24
C LEU A 56 -3.69 -14.10 -2.13
N PRO A 57 -4.35 -15.23 -1.84
CA PRO A 57 -3.83 -16.22 -0.90
C PRO A 57 -2.44 -16.67 -1.34
N TYR A 58 -1.47 -16.52 -0.44
CA TYR A 58 -0.12 -17.02 -0.63
C TYR A 58 0.15 -18.07 0.45
N ASN A 59 0.23 -19.34 0.02
CA ASN A 59 0.60 -20.45 0.89
C ASN A 59 2.09 -20.73 0.70
N PRO A 60 2.95 -20.31 1.64
CA PRO A 60 4.37 -20.63 1.53
C PRO A 60 4.57 -22.14 1.66
N THR A 61 5.39 -22.71 0.78
CA THR A 61 5.77 -24.13 0.80
C THR A 61 6.88 -24.44 1.81
N THR A 62 7.41 -23.40 2.47
CA THR A 62 8.56 -23.43 3.37
C THR A 62 8.26 -22.56 4.58
N ASP A 63 8.80 -22.89 5.76
CA ASP A 63 8.73 -22.04 6.96
C ASP A 63 9.51 -20.74 6.72
N ILE A 64 8.83 -19.74 6.17
CA ILE A 64 9.36 -18.39 5.97
C ILE A 64 8.70 -17.44 6.96
N HIS A 65 9.43 -16.41 7.37
CA HIS A 65 8.94 -15.45 8.33
C HIS A 65 7.66 -14.74 7.82
N PRO A 66 6.62 -14.52 8.65
CA PRO A 66 5.33 -14.01 8.19
C PRO A 66 5.38 -12.65 7.47
N PHE A 67 6.28 -11.76 7.89
CA PHE A 67 6.49 -10.46 7.23
C PHE A 67 7.15 -10.60 5.85
N PHE A 68 8.02 -11.61 5.67
CA PHE A 68 8.62 -11.90 4.38
C PHE A 68 7.60 -12.58 3.44
N ALA A 69 6.80 -13.50 3.96
CA ALA A 69 5.66 -14.06 3.23
C ALA A 69 4.70 -12.96 2.78
N ARG A 70 4.48 -11.93 3.62
CA ARG A 70 3.65 -10.78 3.27
C ARG A 70 4.24 -9.96 2.15
N PHE A 71 5.53 -9.66 2.22
CA PHE A 71 6.23 -8.98 1.15
C PHE A 71 6.07 -9.71 -0.18
N ILE A 72 6.22 -11.05 -0.18
CA ILE A 72 5.99 -11.89 -1.36
C ILE A 72 4.52 -11.85 -1.80
N ALA A 73 3.56 -11.91 -0.88
CA ALA A 73 2.14 -11.86 -1.22
C ALA A 73 1.73 -10.52 -1.85
N ILE A 74 2.20 -9.40 -1.30
CA ILE A 74 1.97 -8.06 -1.87
C ILE A 74 2.70 -7.98 -3.22
N SER A 75 3.96 -8.40 -3.26
CA SER A 75 4.73 -8.41 -4.50
C SER A 75 4.04 -9.25 -5.56
N ASN A 76 3.57 -10.46 -5.31
CA ASN A 76 2.83 -11.29 -6.28
C ASN A 76 1.47 -10.68 -6.67
N SER A 77 0.79 -10.04 -5.71
CA SER A 77 -0.48 -9.33 -5.97
C SER A 77 -0.28 -8.02 -6.74
N VAL A 78 0.94 -7.50 -6.83
CA VAL A 78 1.28 -6.32 -7.64
C VAL A 78 2.08 -6.74 -8.90
N HIS A 79 2.83 -7.84 -8.84
CA HIS A 79 3.80 -8.36 -9.81
C HIS A 79 3.31 -9.71 -10.38
N LEU A 80 2.75 -9.62 -11.59
CA LEU A 80 3.02 -10.49 -12.76
C LEU A 80 3.56 -11.92 -12.53
N LEU A 81 2.83 -12.78 -11.83
CA LEU A 81 2.90 -14.23 -12.10
C LEU A 81 1.53 -14.88 -12.37
N HIS A 82 0.45 -14.14 -12.15
CA HIS A 82 -0.88 -14.58 -12.57
C HIS A 82 -1.68 -13.39 -13.09
N SER A 83 -2.32 -13.58 -14.24
CA SER A 83 -3.08 -12.60 -15.01
C SER A 83 -4.24 -11.93 -14.27
N ASN A 84 -4.39 -12.07 -12.94
CA ASN A 84 -5.57 -11.65 -12.18
C ASN A 84 -5.32 -10.48 -11.21
N SER A 85 -4.06 -10.08 -11.01
CA SER A 85 -3.65 -9.14 -9.96
C SER A 85 -3.35 -7.72 -10.47
N VAL A 86 -2.81 -7.61 -11.69
CA VAL A 86 -2.70 -6.33 -12.43
C VAL A 86 -4.09 -5.70 -12.62
N HIS A 87 -5.14 -6.52 -12.66
CA HIS A 87 -6.53 -6.08 -12.77
C HIS A 87 -7.15 -5.57 -11.47
N LEU A 88 -6.46 -5.61 -10.32
CA LEU A 88 -7.07 -5.12 -9.07
C LEU A 88 -6.57 -3.73 -8.70
N LEU A 89 -5.26 -3.47 -8.82
CA LEU A 89 -4.71 -2.15 -8.48
C LEU A 89 -4.90 -1.13 -9.60
N HIS A 90 -4.73 -1.53 -10.87
CA HIS A 90 -4.88 -0.59 -11.99
C HIS A 90 -6.27 0.06 -12.08
N PRO A 91 -7.40 -0.67 -12.15
CA PRO A 91 -8.72 -0.03 -12.21
C PRO A 91 -9.05 0.74 -10.94
N LEU A 92 -8.46 0.34 -9.83
CA LEU A 92 -8.65 1.00 -8.55
C LEU A 92 -7.96 2.37 -8.51
N LEU A 93 -6.77 2.50 -9.12
CA LEU A 93 -6.11 3.79 -9.31
C LEU A 93 -6.73 4.61 -10.44
N SER A 94 -7.23 3.99 -11.51
CA SER A 94 -7.85 4.72 -12.62
C SER A 94 -9.23 5.28 -12.28
N ASN A 95 -9.97 4.65 -11.37
CA ASN A 95 -11.33 5.06 -10.98
C ASN A 95 -11.37 6.04 -9.79
N THR A 96 -10.22 6.49 -9.29
CA THR A 96 -10.20 7.50 -8.23
C THR A 96 -10.70 8.84 -8.75
N SER A 97 -11.66 9.44 -8.05
CA SER A 97 -12.07 10.83 -8.24
C SER A 97 -11.85 11.61 -6.94
N PRO A 98 -11.05 12.70 -6.96
CA PRO A 98 -10.33 13.26 -8.12
C PRO A 98 -9.15 12.38 -8.59
N PRO A 99 -8.60 12.62 -9.81
CA PRO A 99 -7.42 11.90 -10.31
C PRO A 99 -6.23 11.99 -9.35
N LEU A 100 -5.44 10.93 -9.28
CA LEU A 100 -4.25 10.88 -8.44
C LEU A 100 -3.15 11.79 -8.99
N PHE A 101 -2.59 12.63 -8.11
CA PHE A 101 -1.47 13.52 -8.44
C PHE A 101 -0.11 12.89 -8.18
N ALA A 102 -0.02 11.95 -7.24
CA ALA A 102 1.20 11.25 -6.89
C ALA A 102 0.86 9.92 -6.23
N PHE A 103 1.77 8.95 -6.37
CA PHE A 103 1.71 7.67 -5.67
C PHE A 103 2.94 7.51 -4.78
N ILE A 104 2.73 7.20 -3.50
CA ILE A 104 3.82 6.97 -2.54
C ILE A 104 3.78 5.51 -2.14
N THR A 105 4.87 4.80 -2.40
CA THR A 105 4.94 3.34 -2.19
C THR A 105 6.13 2.98 -1.32
N ASP A 106 6.02 1.85 -0.62
CA ASP A 106 7.18 1.26 0.05
C ASP A 106 8.20 0.81 -1.01
N PHE A 107 9.48 1.07 -0.75
CA PHE A 107 10.58 0.73 -1.67
C PHE A 107 10.54 -0.75 -2.08
N THR A 108 10.17 -1.64 -1.16
CA THR A 108 10.17 -3.09 -1.39
C THR A 108 9.27 -3.49 -2.56
N ILE A 109 8.14 -2.79 -2.77
CA ILE A 109 7.18 -3.08 -3.84
C ILE A 109 7.23 -2.06 -5.00
N ALA A 110 8.16 -1.10 -4.93
CA ALA A 110 8.22 0.01 -5.88
C ALA A 110 8.35 -0.46 -7.33
N ASN A 111 9.18 -1.47 -7.58
CA ASN A 111 9.34 -2.05 -8.92
C ASN A 111 8.03 -2.61 -9.49
N SER A 112 7.22 -3.24 -8.63
CA SER A 112 5.95 -3.84 -9.02
C SER A 112 4.91 -2.77 -9.35
N VAL A 113 4.88 -1.68 -8.58
CA VAL A 113 3.98 -0.55 -8.78
C VAL A 113 4.38 0.31 -9.99
N CYS A 114 5.68 0.45 -10.25
CA CYS A 114 6.23 1.37 -11.24
C CYS A 114 5.60 1.21 -12.63
N LYS A 115 5.35 -0.04 -13.07
CA LYS A 115 4.70 -0.31 -14.36
C LYS A 115 3.31 0.30 -14.45
N ILE A 116 2.49 0.11 -13.41
CA ILE A 116 1.12 0.63 -13.34
C ILE A 116 1.12 2.16 -13.32
N THR A 117 2.03 2.76 -12.57
CA THR A 117 2.09 4.22 -12.45
C THR A 117 2.64 4.90 -13.70
N ILE A 118 3.55 4.24 -14.44
CA ILE A 118 3.99 4.69 -15.77
C ILE A 118 2.80 4.69 -16.74
N ASP A 119 2.04 3.60 -16.79
CA ASP A 119 0.87 3.48 -17.67
C ASP A 119 -0.19 4.57 -17.37
N LEU A 120 -0.37 4.91 -16.10
CA LEU A 120 -1.30 5.96 -15.65
C LEU A 120 -0.70 7.37 -15.66
N SER A 121 0.57 7.54 -16.02
CA SER A 121 1.30 8.82 -15.97
C SER A 121 1.28 9.51 -14.60
N ILE A 122 1.35 8.71 -13.52
CA ILE A 122 1.33 9.19 -12.13
C ILE A 122 2.76 9.27 -11.58
N PRO A 123 3.22 10.44 -11.10
CA PRO A 123 4.49 10.59 -10.39
C PRO A 123 4.56 9.63 -9.19
N THR A 124 5.65 8.85 -9.09
CA THR A 124 5.80 7.83 -8.05
C THR A 124 7.02 8.09 -7.18
N TYR A 125 6.82 8.09 -5.87
CA TYR A 125 7.85 8.27 -4.85
C TYR A 125 7.97 6.99 -4.03
N SER A 126 9.19 6.52 -3.80
CA SER A 126 9.45 5.39 -2.90
C SER A 126 9.92 5.91 -1.55
N SER A 127 9.34 5.38 -0.47
CA SER A 127 9.83 5.61 0.89
C SER A 127 10.69 4.42 1.30
N LEU A 128 11.92 4.72 1.70
CA LEU A 128 12.81 3.78 2.39
C LEU A 128 12.50 3.88 3.88
N SER A 129 11.99 2.80 4.44
CA SER A 129 11.63 2.65 5.86
C SER A 129 12.71 1.90 6.65
N GLU A 130 13.90 1.73 6.07
CA GLU A 130 15.08 1.34 6.84
C GLU A 130 15.51 2.53 7.70
N GLN A 131 15.71 2.27 8.99
CA GLN A 131 16.24 3.24 9.92
C GLN A 131 17.56 3.77 9.34
N CYS A 132 17.66 5.08 9.08
CA CYS A 132 18.98 5.71 9.13
C CYS A 132 19.48 5.49 10.56
N LEU A 133 20.38 4.52 10.71
CA LEU A 133 21.19 4.29 11.91
C LEU A 133 21.92 5.59 12.32
#